data_AF-A0A0A8EG50-F1
#
_entry.id   AF-A0A0A8EG50-F1
#
_cell.length_a   1.000
_cell.length_b   1.000
_cell.length_c   1.000
_cell.angle_alpha   90.00
_cell.angle_beta   90.00
_cell.angle_gamma   90.00
#
_symmetry.space_group_name_H-M   'P 1'
#
loop_
_entity.id
_entity.type
_entity.pdbx_description
1 polymer ?
#
loop_
_entity_poly.entity_id
_entity_poly.type
_entity_poly.pdbx_seq_one_letter_code
_entity_poly.pdbx_strand_id
1 'polypeptide(L)'
;MTRIARWATTAAAVAAALGSYAAPAYADVVQPGSPGGPTREVLTAGCASGEDAATVAPTVVDADSAASFYRCDPVTHRVATRDGHATCVPGGLFDWSRGLCEPAATVPEMATRLTAGKATLSTKPLKVVGLHATLVRARAAGPQDAVWNATITFKDTTGKVLCVARTDVAGQASCDADRPRSGAEVLSGGYTAEYAGNGAVNGGYDTVAPATAQGGIRAVLPPRG
;
A
#
# COMPACT_ATOMS: atom_id res chain seq x y z
N MET A 1 -39.34 56.51 19.14
CA MET A 1 -40.73 56.18 18.79
C MET A 1 -41.00 56.60 17.35
N THR A 2 -41.07 55.65 16.40
CA THR A 2 -41.99 55.62 15.24
C THR A 2 -41.86 54.27 14.51
N ARG A 3 -42.94 53.85 13.86
CA ARG A 3 -43.38 52.47 13.56
C ARG A 3 -43.46 52.21 12.04
N ILE A 4 -43.20 50.95 11.64
CA ILE A 4 -43.88 50.12 10.59
C ILE A 4 -43.79 50.65 9.13
N ALA A 5 -43.31 49.89 8.12
CA ALA A 5 -43.97 48.71 7.56
C ALA A 5 -43.07 47.75 6.76
N ARG A 6 -43.52 46.49 6.76
CA ARG A 6 -43.11 45.32 5.96
C ARG A 6 -43.26 45.55 4.47
N TRP A 7 -42.35 45.00 3.67
CA TRP A 7 -42.66 44.19 2.48
C TRP A 7 -41.65 43.03 2.38
N ALA A 8 -42.19 41.86 2.07
CA ALA A 8 -41.48 40.59 1.90
C ALA A 8 -41.47 40.21 0.42
N THR A 9 -40.38 39.65 -0.08
CA THR A 9 -40.30 38.80 -1.29
C THR A 9 -39.00 37.98 -1.20
N THR A 10 -39.07 36.76 -0.66
CA THR A 10 -38.98 35.49 -1.40
C THR A 10 -37.77 35.34 -2.32
N ALA A 11 -36.77 34.58 -1.87
CA ALA A 11 -35.87 33.83 -2.74
C ALA A 11 -35.78 32.38 -2.23
N ALA A 12 -36.72 31.56 -2.68
CA ALA A 12 -36.63 30.12 -2.64
C ALA A 12 -36.40 29.61 -4.07
N ALA A 13 -35.83 28.40 -4.16
CA ALA A 13 -35.65 27.54 -5.32
C ALA A 13 -34.28 27.61 -6.00
N VAL A 14 -33.37 26.75 -5.52
CA VAL A 14 -32.43 26.05 -6.41
C VAL A 14 -32.58 24.56 -6.12
N ALA A 15 -33.45 23.91 -6.87
CA ALA A 15 -33.48 22.46 -6.98
C ALA A 15 -33.83 22.08 -8.43
N ALA A 16 -32.91 21.31 -9.02
CA ALA A 16 -33.07 20.37 -10.12
C ALA A 16 -33.46 20.92 -11.51
N ALA A 17 -32.50 20.86 -12.43
CA ALA A 17 -32.76 20.33 -13.77
C ALA A 17 -31.56 19.48 -14.19
N LEU A 18 -31.78 18.17 -14.22
CA LEU A 18 -30.89 17.12 -14.68
C LEU A 18 -30.67 17.25 -16.19
N GLY A 19 -29.41 17.23 -16.62
CA GLY A 19 -28.99 17.11 -18.01
C GLY A 19 -27.79 16.19 -18.12
N SER A 20 -28.08 14.90 -18.27
CA SER A 20 -27.31 13.91 -19.02
C SER A 20 -25.80 13.84 -18.78
N TYR A 21 -25.45 12.90 -17.91
CA TYR A 21 -24.12 12.36 -17.66
C TYR A 21 -23.36 12.01 -18.94
N ALA A 22 -22.34 12.79 -19.22
CA ALA A 22 -21.17 12.37 -19.99
C ALA A 22 -19.96 13.08 -19.38
N ALA A 23 -19.37 12.47 -18.35
CA ALA A 23 -18.07 12.88 -17.85
C ALA A 23 -17.02 11.86 -18.32
N PRO A 24 -16.25 12.16 -19.38
CA PRO A 24 -15.01 11.45 -19.61
C PRO A 24 -13.90 12.03 -18.72
N ALA A 25 -13.02 11.12 -18.29
CA ALA A 25 -11.61 11.34 -17.98
C ALA A 25 -11.22 12.18 -16.74
N TYR A 26 -10.90 11.44 -15.67
CA TYR A 26 -9.74 11.60 -14.77
C TYR A 26 -9.36 13.04 -14.34
N ALA A 27 -9.74 13.42 -13.12
CA ALA A 27 -9.17 14.58 -12.41
C ALA A 27 -8.89 14.23 -10.93
N ASP A 28 -7.84 13.45 -10.74
CA ASP A 28 -6.73 13.46 -9.75
C ASP A 28 -6.78 14.09 -8.35
N VAL A 29 -7.90 14.58 -7.80
CA VAL A 29 -7.88 15.12 -6.42
C VAL A 29 -9.18 14.79 -5.67
N VAL A 30 -9.09 13.91 -4.66
CA VAL A 30 -10.23 13.61 -3.78
C VAL A 30 -10.24 14.60 -2.60
N GLN A 31 -11.31 15.40 -2.50
CA GLN A 31 -11.55 16.30 -1.39
C GLN A 31 -11.91 15.53 -0.10
N PRO A 32 -11.60 16.07 1.11
CA PRO A 32 -12.08 15.51 2.37
C PRO A 32 -13.62 15.53 2.41
N GLY A 33 -14.24 14.37 2.70
CA GLY A 33 -15.69 14.17 2.56
C GLY A 33 -16.37 13.76 3.87
N SER A 34 -17.46 14.46 4.21
CA SER A 34 -18.31 14.34 5.40
C SER A 34 -18.85 12.93 5.73
N PRO A 35 -19.14 12.64 7.03
CA PRO A 35 -19.40 11.30 7.57
C PRO A 35 -20.83 10.78 7.35
N GLY A 36 -21.28 10.70 6.09
CA GLY A 36 -22.67 10.35 5.74
C GLY A 36 -22.94 8.88 5.36
N GLY A 37 -21.97 7.97 5.49
CA GLY A 37 -22.13 6.56 5.10
C GLY A 37 -21.46 5.60 6.07
N PRO A 38 -21.85 4.30 6.08
CA PRO A 38 -21.23 3.32 6.96
C PRO A 38 -19.72 3.31 6.71
N THR A 39 -18.95 3.43 7.78
CA THR A 39 -17.50 3.24 7.79
C THR A 39 -17.18 1.91 7.11
N ARG A 40 -16.63 1.98 5.88
CA ARG A 40 -16.25 0.81 5.08
C ARG A 40 -14.77 0.56 5.32
N GLU A 41 -14.43 -0.58 5.90
CA GLU A 41 -13.04 -1.01 5.99
C GLU A 41 -12.43 -1.05 4.59
N VAL A 42 -11.28 -0.42 4.42
CA VAL A 42 -10.47 -0.58 3.22
C VAL A 42 -9.86 -1.97 3.25
N LEU A 43 -10.11 -2.75 2.20
CA LEU A 43 -9.38 -3.97 1.95
C LEU A 43 -7.98 -3.57 1.49
N THR A 44 -7.05 -3.48 2.44
CA THR A 44 -5.69 -2.99 2.21
C THR A 44 -4.82 -3.96 1.40
N ALA A 45 -5.41 -5.05 0.89
CA ALA A 45 -4.72 -6.21 0.37
C ALA A 45 -4.94 -6.51 -1.11
N GLY A 46 -5.42 -5.52 -1.85
CA GLY A 46 -5.88 -5.75 -3.20
C GLY A 46 -7.39 -5.87 -3.25
N CYS A 47 -7.87 -5.85 -4.47
CA CYS A 47 -9.28 -5.80 -4.80
C CYS A 47 -9.93 -7.15 -4.50
N ALA A 48 -11.07 -7.13 -3.79
CA ALA A 48 -11.79 -8.36 -3.41
C ALA A 48 -12.16 -9.21 -4.63
N SER A 49 -11.82 -10.50 -4.64
CA SER A 49 -12.42 -11.48 -5.55
C SER A 49 -13.54 -12.23 -4.82
N GLY A 50 -14.81 -12.05 -5.22
CA GLY A 50 -15.97 -12.78 -4.66
C GLY A 50 -17.31 -12.03 -4.75
N GLU A 51 -18.44 -12.72 -4.47
CA GLU A 51 -19.84 -12.24 -4.63
C GLU A 51 -20.19 -10.97 -3.82
N ASP A 52 -19.38 -10.57 -2.84
CA ASP A 52 -19.58 -9.36 -2.02
C ASP A 52 -18.97 -8.07 -2.64
N ALA A 53 -18.35 -8.16 -3.82
CA ALA A 53 -17.62 -7.06 -4.44
C ALA A 53 -18.50 -5.91 -5.01
N ALA A 54 -19.83 -6.04 -4.97
CA ALA A 54 -20.77 -5.10 -5.57
C ALA A 54 -21.08 -3.85 -4.71
N THR A 55 -20.66 -3.80 -3.44
CA THR A 55 -21.10 -2.73 -2.52
C THR A 55 -19.99 -1.82 -1.95
N VAL A 56 -18.71 -2.11 -2.20
CA VAL A 56 -17.58 -1.32 -1.69
C VAL A 56 -16.70 -0.99 -2.88
N ALA A 57 -16.37 0.28 -3.14
CA ALA A 57 -15.28 0.60 -4.06
C ALA A 57 -13.98 0.29 -3.31
N PRO A 58 -13.32 -0.86 -3.57
CA PRO A 58 -12.18 -1.25 -2.77
C PRO A 58 -11.04 -0.30 -3.15
N THR A 59 -10.58 0.50 -2.19
CA THR A 59 -9.33 1.23 -2.33
C THR A 59 -8.22 0.39 -1.69
N VAL A 60 -6.97 0.61 -2.07
CA VAL A 60 -5.80 -0.08 -1.52
C VAL A 60 -4.77 0.97 -1.18
N VAL A 61 -4.14 0.88 -0.01
CA VAL A 61 -3.09 1.82 0.40
C VAL A 61 -1.88 1.67 -0.53
N ASP A 62 -1.27 2.78 -0.94
CA ASP A 62 0.05 2.75 -1.51
C ASP A 62 1.09 2.65 -0.39
N ALA A 63 1.72 1.50 -0.25
CA ALA A 63 2.64 1.26 0.86
C ALA A 63 3.94 2.08 0.77
N ASP A 64 4.20 2.80 -0.31
CA ASP A 64 5.35 3.72 -0.39
C ASP A 64 4.90 5.20 -0.31
N SER A 65 3.60 5.50 -0.17
CA SER A 65 3.11 6.88 -0.08
C SER A 65 1.94 7.04 0.88
N ALA A 66 2.14 7.78 1.97
CA ALA A 66 1.10 8.04 2.98
C ALA A 66 -0.12 8.85 2.46
N ALA A 67 0.03 9.57 1.35
CA ALA A 67 -1.04 10.34 0.73
C ALA A 67 -1.68 9.61 -0.46
N SER A 68 -1.05 8.55 -0.98
CA SER A 68 -1.52 7.89 -2.20
C SER A 68 -2.22 6.57 -1.89
N PHE A 69 -3.12 6.21 -2.80
CA PHE A 69 -3.88 4.98 -2.75
C PHE A 69 -4.26 4.59 -4.16
N TYR A 70 -4.73 3.36 -4.31
CA TYR A 70 -5.19 2.85 -5.58
C TYR A 70 -6.67 2.51 -5.50
N ARG A 71 -7.39 2.76 -6.59
CA ARG A 71 -8.76 2.31 -6.80
C ARG A 71 -8.74 0.96 -7.49
N CYS A 72 -9.62 0.09 -7.03
CA CYS A 72 -9.90 -1.16 -7.71
C CYS A 72 -10.88 -0.95 -8.85
N ASP A 73 -10.63 -1.65 -9.96
CA ASP A 73 -11.57 -1.72 -11.06
C ASP A 73 -12.86 -2.43 -10.58
N PRO A 74 -14.04 -1.81 -10.75
CA PRO A 74 -15.29 -2.33 -10.19
C PRO A 74 -15.83 -3.56 -10.94
N VAL A 75 -15.27 -3.91 -12.11
CA VAL A 75 -15.72 -5.02 -12.95
C VAL A 75 -14.79 -6.22 -12.82
N THR A 76 -13.49 -5.98 -12.84
CA THR A 76 -12.46 -7.02 -12.79
C THR A 76 -11.98 -7.29 -11.37
N HIS A 77 -12.28 -6.38 -10.44
CA HIS A 77 -11.75 -6.39 -9.08
C HIS A 77 -10.25 -6.63 -9.08
N ARG A 78 -9.53 -5.89 -9.93
CA ARG A 78 -8.08 -5.83 -9.97
C ARG A 78 -7.63 -4.41 -9.71
N VAL A 79 -6.40 -4.25 -9.24
CA VAL A 79 -5.91 -2.89 -9.01
C VAL A 79 -5.67 -2.21 -10.35
N ALA A 80 -6.29 -1.05 -10.55
CA ALA A 80 -6.03 -0.23 -11.72
C ALA A 80 -4.72 0.56 -11.50
N THR A 81 -3.57 -0.09 -11.77
CA THR A 81 -2.23 0.46 -11.50
C THR A 81 -1.91 1.76 -12.24
N ARG A 82 -2.51 1.99 -13.41
CA ARG A 82 -2.31 3.20 -14.24
C ARG A 82 -3.37 4.27 -14.01
N ASP A 83 -4.64 3.90 -14.06
CA ASP A 83 -5.76 4.86 -14.03
C ASP A 83 -6.46 4.94 -12.66
N GLY A 84 -6.04 4.11 -11.71
CA GLY A 84 -6.59 4.02 -10.36
C GLY A 84 -5.69 4.59 -9.27
N HIS A 85 -4.45 4.98 -9.58
CA HIS A 85 -3.60 5.68 -8.59
C HIS A 85 -4.17 7.07 -8.33
N ALA A 86 -4.41 7.39 -7.08
CA ALA A 86 -4.95 8.66 -6.64
C ALA A 86 -4.14 9.15 -5.44
N THR A 87 -4.03 10.47 -5.30
CA THR A 87 -3.34 11.09 -4.17
C THR A 87 -4.28 12.07 -3.49
N CYS A 88 -4.23 12.10 -2.16
CA CYS A 88 -4.94 13.09 -1.36
C CYS A 88 -4.47 14.51 -1.70
N VAL A 89 -5.32 15.50 -1.44
CA VAL A 89 -4.92 16.91 -1.48
C VAL A 89 -3.66 17.14 -0.64
N PRO A 90 -2.80 18.11 -0.99
CA PRO A 90 -1.63 18.46 -0.17
C PRO A 90 -2.01 18.68 1.30
N GLY A 91 -1.29 18.00 2.20
CA GLY A 91 -1.54 18.03 3.66
C GLY A 91 -2.55 16.99 4.17
N GLY A 92 -3.25 16.28 3.28
CA GLY A 92 -4.07 15.12 3.60
C GLY A 92 -3.29 13.81 3.46
N LEU A 93 -3.58 12.85 4.33
CA LEU A 93 -3.11 11.48 4.26
C LEU A 93 -4.30 10.54 4.03
N PHE A 94 -4.04 9.37 3.45
CA PHE A 94 -5.10 8.39 3.21
C PHE A 94 -5.37 7.58 4.49
N ASP A 95 -6.58 7.73 5.06
CA ASP A 95 -7.07 6.94 6.18
C ASP A 95 -7.54 5.58 5.68
N TRP A 96 -6.67 4.58 5.83
CA TRP A 96 -6.95 3.20 5.46
C TRP A 96 -8.08 2.56 6.29
N SER A 97 -8.43 3.08 7.47
CA SER A 97 -9.53 2.52 8.26
C SER A 97 -10.90 2.96 7.74
N ARG A 98 -10.95 4.11 7.04
CA ARG A 98 -12.19 4.74 6.55
C ARG A 98 -12.30 4.81 5.02
N GLY A 99 -11.19 4.68 4.30
CA GLY A 99 -11.14 4.80 2.84
C GLY A 99 -11.26 6.23 2.34
N LEU A 100 -10.78 7.20 3.11
CA LEU A 100 -10.95 8.63 2.85
C LEU A 100 -9.63 9.38 3.05
N CYS A 101 -9.52 10.57 2.46
CA CYS A 101 -8.43 11.49 2.73
C CYS A 101 -8.76 12.33 3.97
N GLU A 102 -7.88 12.32 4.96
CA GLU A 102 -8.06 12.97 6.26
C GLU A 102 -6.78 13.75 6.63
N PRO A 103 -6.87 14.75 7.53
CA PRO A 103 -5.68 15.42 8.06
C PRO A 103 -4.71 14.45 8.73
N ALA A 104 -3.40 14.70 8.63
CA ALA A 104 -2.37 13.80 9.17
C ALA A 104 -2.56 13.42 10.66
N ALA A 105 -3.01 14.38 11.48
CA ALA A 105 -3.21 14.17 12.92
C ALA A 105 -4.32 13.18 13.28
N THR A 106 -5.20 12.83 12.32
CA THR A 106 -6.35 11.96 12.55
C THR A 106 -6.20 10.60 11.89
N VAL A 107 -5.19 10.39 11.04
CA VAL A 107 -4.98 9.13 10.33
C VAL A 107 -4.28 8.13 11.25
N PRO A 108 -4.87 6.94 11.51
CA PRO A 108 -4.24 5.92 12.32
C PRO A 108 -3.09 5.25 11.57
N GLU A 109 -2.02 4.92 12.29
CA GLU A 109 -0.95 4.06 11.76
C GLU A 109 -1.47 2.62 11.56
N MET A 110 -1.16 2.03 10.41
CA MET A 110 -1.37 0.61 10.12
C MET A 110 -0.16 -0.19 10.61
N ALA A 111 -0.35 -0.94 11.69
CA ALA A 111 0.66 -1.90 12.12
C ALA A 111 0.88 -3.00 11.06
N THR A 112 2.14 -3.27 10.74
CA THR A 112 2.53 -4.28 9.75
C THR A 112 3.35 -5.41 10.39
N ARG A 113 3.41 -6.54 9.68
CA ARG A 113 4.24 -7.68 10.00
C ARG A 113 4.94 -8.14 8.72
N LEU A 114 6.26 -8.24 8.78
CA LEU A 114 7.08 -8.81 7.72
C LEU A 114 7.52 -10.22 8.11
N THR A 115 7.49 -11.14 7.16
CA THR A 115 8.12 -12.46 7.29
C THR A 115 9.11 -12.63 6.14
N ALA A 116 10.26 -13.24 6.43
CA ALA A 116 11.28 -13.54 5.42
C ALA A 116 11.48 -15.05 5.33
N GLY A 117 11.68 -15.54 4.11
CA GLY A 117 11.81 -16.97 3.87
C GLY A 117 13.24 -17.45 3.68
N LYS A 118 13.40 -18.57 3.00
CA LYS A 118 14.71 -19.18 2.71
C LYS A 118 15.13 -18.90 1.27
N ALA A 119 16.39 -18.52 1.09
CA ALA A 119 17.04 -18.37 -0.20
C ALA A 119 18.17 -19.39 -0.37
N THR A 120 18.67 -19.51 -1.60
CA THR A 120 19.74 -20.44 -1.97
C THR A 120 21.00 -19.69 -2.37
N LEU A 121 22.15 -20.10 -1.86
CA LEU A 121 23.46 -19.62 -2.28
C LEU A 121 24.05 -20.57 -3.32
N SER A 122 24.32 -20.06 -4.52
CA SER A 122 25.25 -20.66 -5.47
C SER A 122 26.62 -20.01 -5.29
N THR A 123 27.67 -20.82 -5.19
CA THR A 123 29.05 -20.32 -5.03
C THR A 123 29.80 -20.20 -6.36
N LYS A 124 29.26 -20.77 -7.46
CA LYS A 124 29.88 -20.77 -8.79
C LYS A 124 28.80 -20.71 -9.89
N PRO A 125 28.49 -19.52 -10.45
CA PRO A 125 28.93 -18.19 -10.01
C PRO A 125 28.32 -17.82 -8.66
N LEU A 126 28.95 -16.87 -7.94
CA LEU A 126 28.42 -16.36 -6.68
C LEU A 126 27.08 -15.65 -6.91
N LYS A 127 25.99 -16.22 -6.40
CA LYS A 127 24.62 -15.73 -6.57
C LYS A 127 23.76 -16.16 -5.39
N VAL A 128 22.84 -15.28 -4.95
CA VAL A 128 21.73 -15.66 -4.07
C VAL A 128 20.44 -15.72 -4.89
N VAL A 129 19.74 -16.85 -4.81
CA VAL A 129 18.51 -17.13 -5.56
C VAL A 129 17.34 -17.23 -4.59
N GLY A 130 16.22 -16.58 -4.92
CA GLY A 130 14.96 -16.73 -4.19
C GLY A 130 14.93 -16.01 -2.83
N LEU A 131 15.52 -14.81 -2.74
CA LEU A 131 15.24 -13.91 -1.62
C LEU A 131 13.76 -13.54 -1.69
N HIS A 132 13.03 -13.70 -0.60
CA HIS A 132 11.61 -13.39 -0.58
C HIS A 132 11.11 -13.02 0.81
N ALA A 133 10.10 -12.15 0.83
CA ALA A 133 9.43 -11.73 2.04
C ALA A 133 7.94 -11.52 1.78
N THR A 134 7.14 -11.63 2.83
CA THR A 134 5.71 -11.33 2.80
C THR A 134 5.39 -10.25 3.83
N LEU A 135 4.83 -9.14 3.37
CA LEU A 135 4.38 -8.03 4.20
C LEU A 135 2.85 -8.07 4.31
N VAL A 136 2.35 -8.11 5.55
CA VAL A 136 0.92 -8.11 5.87
C VAL A 136 0.62 -7.11 6.98
N ARG A 137 -0.66 -6.79 7.21
CA ARG A 137 -1.11 -6.15 8.45
C ARG A 137 -0.85 -7.06 9.64
N ALA A 138 -0.53 -6.48 10.80
CA ALA A 138 -0.20 -7.21 12.01
C ALA A 138 -1.38 -7.97 12.67
N ARG A 139 -2.57 -8.01 12.04
CA ARG A 139 -3.77 -8.70 12.56
C ARG A 139 -3.78 -10.19 12.16
N ALA A 140 -4.67 -10.97 12.76
CA ALA A 140 -4.79 -12.41 12.49
C ALA A 140 -5.08 -12.68 10.99
N ALA A 141 -4.26 -13.56 10.42
CA ALA A 141 -3.91 -13.61 9.00
C ALA A 141 -5.03 -14.06 8.04
N GLY A 142 -5.15 -13.34 6.92
CA GLY A 142 -5.79 -13.80 5.68
C GLY A 142 -5.20 -13.08 4.45
N PRO A 143 -5.52 -13.52 3.22
CA PRO A 143 -5.11 -12.83 1.99
C PRO A 143 -5.60 -11.38 1.95
N GLN A 144 -6.69 -11.03 2.66
CA GLN A 144 -7.16 -9.66 2.83
C GLN A 144 -6.26 -8.74 3.68
N ASP A 145 -5.11 -9.23 4.18
CA ASP A 145 -4.17 -8.46 4.98
C ASP A 145 -2.84 -8.17 4.28
N ALA A 146 -2.63 -8.63 3.04
CA ALA A 146 -1.46 -8.28 2.25
C ALA A 146 -1.25 -6.75 2.19
N VAL A 147 0.00 -6.30 2.14
CA VAL A 147 0.34 -4.88 1.93
C VAL A 147 0.99 -4.77 0.55
N TRP A 148 0.35 -4.04 -0.36
CA TRP A 148 0.72 -3.99 -1.77
C TRP A 148 1.63 -2.79 -2.11
N ASN A 149 2.47 -2.95 -3.14
CA ASN A 149 3.37 -1.93 -3.68
C ASN A 149 4.39 -1.39 -2.65
N ALA A 150 4.72 -2.18 -1.63
CA ALA A 150 5.72 -1.84 -0.62
C ALA A 150 7.13 -2.14 -1.15
N THR A 151 8.05 -1.21 -1.03
CA THR A 151 9.46 -1.45 -1.35
C THR A 151 10.14 -2.22 -0.21
N ILE A 152 10.53 -3.47 -0.51
CA ILE A 152 11.31 -4.34 0.39
C ILE A 152 12.77 -4.33 -0.03
N THR A 153 13.64 -3.94 0.91
CA THR A 153 15.10 -4.01 0.75
C THR A 153 15.63 -5.29 1.40
N PHE A 154 16.32 -6.12 0.63
CA PHE A 154 17.01 -7.30 1.13
C PHE A 154 18.47 -6.95 1.36
N LYS A 155 18.96 -7.15 2.59
CA LYS A 155 20.32 -6.83 3.02
C LYS A 155 21.01 -8.08 3.55
N ASP A 156 22.32 -8.19 3.39
CA ASP A 156 23.08 -9.20 4.11
C ASP A 156 23.18 -8.88 5.61
N THR A 157 23.83 -9.76 6.37
CA THR A 157 24.04 -9.60 7.82
C THR A 157 24.94 -8.42 8.21
N THR A 158 25.61 -7.78 7.24
CA THR A 158 26.42 -6.57 7.43
C THR A 158 25.68 -5.30 7.02
N GLY A 159 24.43 -5.41 6.56
CA GLY A 159 23.62 -4.30 6.09
C GLY A 159 23.82 -3.91 4.62
N LYS A 160 24.63 -4.66 3.85
CA LYS A 160 24.81 -4.38 2.41
C LYS A 160 23.58 -4.86 1.64
N VAL A 161 23.05 -4.00 0.78
CA VAL A 161 21.91 -4.33 -0.09
C VAL A 161 22.30 -5.44 -1.07
N LEU A 162 21.49 -6.51 -1.07
CA LEU A 162 21.57 -7.62 -2.00
C LEU A 162 20.67 -7.36 -3.22
N CYS A 163 19.41 -7.02 -2.98
CA CYS A 163 18.45 -6.61 -3.99
C CYS A 163 17.28 -5.84 -3.35
N VAL A 164 16.46 -5.22 -4.20
CA VAL A 164 15.24 -4.49 -3.81
C VAL A 164 14.10 -5.01 -4.69
N ALA A 165 12.95 -5.27 -4.08
CA ALA A 165 11.75 -5.71 -4.80
C ALA A 165 10.50 -5.06 -4.21
N ARG A 166 9.41 -5.03 -4.98
CA ARG A 166 8.11 -4.53 -4.51
C ARG A 166 7.17 -5.68 -4.19
N THR A 167 6.30 -5.48 -3.20
CA THR A 167 5.26 -6.46 -2.90
C THR A 167 4.19 -6.48 -3.99
N ASP A 168 3.78 -7.69 -4.37
CA ASP A 168 2.63 -7.94 -5.24
C ASP A 168 1.30 -7.92 -4.46
N VAL A 169 0.20 -8.26 -5.14
CA VAL A 169 -1.15 -8.27 -4.54
C VAL A 169 -1.31 -9.30 -3.41
N ALA A 170 -0.40 -10.27 -3.29
CA ALA A 170 -0.35 -11.20 -2.16
C ALA A 170 0.58 -10.71 -1.04
N GLY A 171 1.12 -9.49 -1.15
CA GLY A 171 2.06 -8.92 -0.19
C GLY A 171 3.46 -9.51 -0.33
N GLN A 172 3.75 -10.21 -1.44
CA GLN A 172 5.01 -10.93 -1.63
C GLN A 172 5.99 -10.10 -2.44
N ALA A 173 7.19 -9.94 -1.91
CA ALA A 173 8.33 -9.38 -2.64
C ALA A 173 9.39 -10.46 -2.81
N SER A 174 9.97 -10.58 -3.99
CA SER A 174 11.07 -11.50 -4.23
C SER A 174 12.05 -10.98 -5.27
N CYS A 175 13.32 -11.35 -5.12
CA CYS A 175 14.38 -11.05 -6.07
C CYS A 175 15.55 -12.02 -5.94
N ASP A 176 16.41 -11.99 -6.95
CA ASP A 176 17.72 -12.64 -6.94
C ASP A 176 18.81 -11.56 -6.78
N ALA A 177 19.92 -11.94 -6.14
CA ALA A 177 21.12 -11.12 -6.09
C ALA A 177 22.22 -11.76 -6.94
N ASP A 178 22.35 -11.28 -8.17
CA ASP A 178 23.43 -11.66 -9.08
C ASP A 178 24.73 -10.93 -8.69
N ARG A 179 25.81 -11.68 -8.46
CA ARG A 179 27.13 -11.13 -8.09
C ARG A 179 27.07 -10.20 -6.86
N PRO A 180 26.57 -10.68 -5.70
CA PRO A 180 26.53 -9.89 -4.49
C PRO A 180 27.94 -9.41 -4.12
N ARG A 181 28.04 -8.18 -3.59
CA ARG A 181 29.32 -7.61 -3.11
C ARG A 181 29.89 -8.33 -1.89
N SER A 182 29.08 -9.19 -1.28
CA SER A 182 29.38 -9.89 -0.03
C SER A 182 29.89 -11.28 -0.33
N GLY A 183 30.88 -11.72 0.44
CA GLY A 183 31.46 -13.06 0.27
C GLY A 183 30.49 -14.17 0.70
N ALA A 184 30.74 -15.40 0.23
CA ALA A 184 29.92 -16.57 0.52
C ALA A 184 29.73 -16.83 2.04
N GLU A 185 30.75 -16.51 2.85
CA GLU A 185 30.73 -16.64 4.31
C GLU A 185 29.76 -15.67 5.00
N VAL A 186 29.63 -14.44 4.47
CA VAL A 186 28.65 -13.47 4.97
C VAL A 186 27.25 -13.90 4.57
N LEU A 187 27.10 -14.34 3.32
CA LEU A 187 25.82 -14.78 2.77
C LEU A 187 25.29 -16.04 3.45
N SER A 188 26.14 -16.98 3.89
CA SER A 188 25.70 -18.15 4.65
C SER A 188 25.11 -17.81 6.01
N GLY A 189 25.37 -16.61 6.54
CA GLY A 189 24.77 -16.07 7.76
C GLY A 189 23.29 -15.69 7.64
N GLY A 190 22.75 -15.61 6.42
CA GLY A 190 21.36 -15.21 6.17
C GLY A 190 21.22 -13.83 5.55
N TYR A 191 20.02 -13.26 5.63
CA TYR A 191 19.70 -11.93 5.15
C TYR A 191 18.61 -11.29 6.00
N THR A 192 18.53 -9.96 5.96
CA THR A 192 17.43 -9.18 6.52
C THR A 192 16.56 -8.66 5.39
N ALA A 193 15.24 -8.84 5.48
CA ALA A 193 14.27 -8.09 4.69
C ALA A 193 13.77 -6.90 5.50
N GLU A 194 13.68 -5.74 4.87
CA GLU A 194 13.31 -4.47 5.52
C GLU A 194 12.30 -3.71 4.68
N TYR A 195 11.21 -3.32 5.33
CA TYR A 195 10.26 -2.33 4.85
C TYR A 195 10.37 -1.10 5.75
N ALA A 196 10.64 0.06 5.14
CA ALA A 196 10.94 1.30 5.88
C ALA A 196 9.72 2.10 6.32
N GLY A 197 8.50 1.67 5.95
CA GLY A 197 7.30 2.48 6.12
C GLY A 197 7.12 3.50 4.98
N ASN A 198 5.91 4.03 4.85
CA ASN A 198 5.57 4.98 3.78
C ASN A 198 5.93 6.44 4.10
N GLY A 199 6.21 6.77 5.36
CA GLY A 199 6.70 8.07 5.79
C GLY A 199 8.18 8.28 5.45
N ALA A 200 8.97 7.21 5.41
CA ALA A 200 10.37 7.24 4.99
C ALA A 200 10.57 7.72 3.53
N VAL A 201 9.57 7.56 2.66
CA VAL A 201 9.66 7.90 1.24
C VAL A 201 9.47 9.40 0.99
N ASN A 202 8.64 10.07 1.78
CA ASN A 202 8.31 11.49 1.62
C ASN A 202 8.68 12.37 2.83
N GLY A 203 9.39 11.81 3.82
CA GLY A 203 9.81 12.51 5.05
C GLY A 203 8.65 12.97 5.94
N GLY A 204 7.44 12.45 5.71
CA GLY A 204 6.23 12.74 6.47
C GLY A 204 5.85 11.58 7.38
N TYR A 205 4.82 11.77 8.22
CA TYR A 205 4.28 10.75 9.12
C TYR A 205 4.08 9.37 8.47
N ASP A 206 4.46 8.30 9.18
CA ASP A 206 4.18 6.92 8.77
C ASP A 206 2.70 6.58 9.02
N THR A 207 1.97 6.24 7.97
CA THR A 207 0.61 5.65 8.09
C THR A 207 0.62 4.15 7.85
N VAL A 208 1.73 3.61 7.35
CA VAL A 208 2.01 2.17 7.28
C VAL A 208 3.34 1.93 7.98
N ALA A 209 3.29 1.20 9.09
CA ALA A 209 4.43 1.04 9.99
C ALA A 209 5.60 0.28 9.32
N PRO A 210 6.85 0.63 9.62
CA PRO A 210 8.01 -0.14 9.19
C PRO A 210 8.01 -1.55 9.78
N ALA A 211 8.65 -2.49 9.09
CA ALA A 211 8.83 -3.86 9.58
C ALA A 211 10.11 -4.50 9.04
N THR A 212 10.71 -5.37 9.85
CA THR A 212 11.93 -6.10 9.52
C THR A 212 11.78 -7.58 9.83
N ALA A 213 12.41 -8.43 9.02
CA ALA A 213 12.43 -9.88 9.25
C ALA A 213 13.77 -10.50 8.86
N GLN A 214 14.18 -11.53 9.61
CA GLN A 214 15.38 -12.31 9.30
C GLN A 214 15.00 -13.53 8.44
N GLY A 215 15.76 -13.73 7.36
CA GLY A 215 15.64 -14.85 6.44
C GLY A 215 16.94 -15.67 6.38
N GLY A 216 16.80 -16.93 6.00
CA GLY A 216 17.95 -17.85 5.91
C GLY A 216 18.47 -17.95 4.48
N ILE A 217 19.78 -18.16 4.33
CA ILE A 217 20.40 -18.54 3.06
C ILE A 217 21.05 -19.90 3.24
N ARG A 218 20.72 -20.86 2.38
CA ARG A 218 21.33 -22.20 2.39
C ARG A 218 22.24 -22.38 1.18
N ALA A 219 23.45 -22.87 1.41
CA ALA A 219 24.32 -23.27 0.32
C ALA A 219 23.80 -24.54 -0.35
N VAL A 220 23.70 -24.54 -1.68
CA VAL A 220 23.58 -25.77 -2.46
C VAL A 220 24.98 -26.13 -2.94
N LEU A 221 25.57 -27.18 -2.35
CA LEU A 221 26.79 -27.76 -2.88
C LEU A 221 26.49 -28.35 -4.26
N PRO A 222 27.32 -28.13 -5.29
CA PRO A 222 27.19 -28.86 -6.54
C PRO A 222 27.29 -30.37 -6.24
N PRO A 223 26.58 -31.23 -7.01
CA PRO A 223 26.72 -32.68 -6.86
C PRO A 223 28.20 -33.04 -6.94
N ARG A 224 28.67 -33.85 -5.99
CA ARG A 224 30.02 -34.44 -6.05
C ARG A 224 30.02 -35.38 -7.25
N GLY A 225 30.56 -34.91 -8.37
CA GLY A 225 30.97 -35.75 -9.49
C GLY A 225 32.24 -36.50 -9.17
#